data_AF-A0A7L3F856-F1
#
_entry.id   AF-A0A7L3F856-F1
#
_cell.length_a   1.000
_cell.length_b   1.000
_cell.length_c   1.000
_cell.angle_alpha   90.00
_cell.angle_beta   90.00
_cell.angle_gamma   90.00
#
_symmetry.space_group_name_H-M   'P 1'
#
loop_
_entity.id
_entity.type
_entity.pdbx_description
1 polymer ?
#
loop_
_entity_poly.entity_id
_entity_poly.type
_entity_poly.pdbx_seq_one_letter_code
_entity_poly.pdbx_strand_id
1 'polypeptide(L)'
;FQALLEFTRTAHVLIDEENVTSLLEAADFFQFDRVKLLCERFLERELHVSNCLGLVTYSQRFAFIELYAAALNVALTHWGDVMCQEEFKALPKEVLMQVLKSDDLFVVREDVVFESIVRWILEDPEAREEDFLDLVGEVRVSFLSLSFLDTLVKCSKRSGETDTFSRLIKKLDSCPPPSWQNMELCPCTGRSYDTLYVLGGKHDKEQQELFLFQPKTGTWQSCSPLQRRNFTQYALAAVGSFLFVTGGYFRDEFVWYSVDWVLIYNCLDNSWLEGPAMKKSRHSHCAVGAGLYLYVLGGSTDEGIIPAVERMALVESEWESMSPMAQPVERGDAVSVGTRIYVVCGLDENGHVYDGVQRLNTETDSWDVISCSPLPRYDLCITSLNGALYTIGGGAFRFDVETDEWTQVEEECFTKKFFMGCSTVNGRIYLLGQRKGNSALPVVVLFDPYVDMCQVIESKLPCPLPIHGCVSVRRSDT
;
A
#
# COMPACT_ATOMS: atom_id res chain seq x y z
N PHE A 1 35.99 4.06 -5.52
CA PHE A 1 36.75 5.24 -5.04
C PHE A 1 36.91 6.33 -6.10
N GLN A 2 37.36 6.04 -7.33
CA GLN A 2 37.48 7.07 -8.39
C GLN A 2 36.16 7.82 -8.65
N ALA A 3 35.03 7.10 -8.70
CA ALA A 3 33.69 7.70 -8.81
C ALA A 3 33.36 8.69 -7.67
N LEU A 4 33.76 8.40 -6.43
CA LEU A 4 33.56 9.31 -5.29
C LEU A 4 34.44 10.56 -5.40
N LEU A 5 35.68 10.42 -5.87
CA LEU A 5 36.54 11.57 -6.14
C LEU A 5 35.99 12.44 -7.27
N GLU A 6 35.46 11.83 -8.32
CA GLU A 6 34.78 12.58 -9.39
C GLU A 6 33.54 13.29 -8.86
N PHE A 7 32.75 12.65 -8.00
CA PHE A 7 31.62 13.30 -7.33
C PHE A 7 32.03 14.55 -6.54
N THR A 8 33.17 14.54 -5.84
CA THR A 8 33.65 15.78 -5.16
C THR A 8 33.98 16.92 -6.13
N ARG A 9 34.23 16.62 -7.40
CA ARG A 9 34.59 17.60 -8.43
C ARG A 9 33.39 18.03 -9.26
N THR A 10 32.46 17.13 -9.55
CA THR A 10 31.35 17.34 -10.49
C THR A 10 29.99 17.43 -9.80
N ALA A 11 29.86 16.99 -8.55
CA ALA A 11 28.59 16.74 -7.85
C ALA A 11 27.65 15.74 -8.56
N HIS A 12 28.18 14.95 -9.50
CA HIS A 12 27.44 13.92 -10.24
C HIS A 12 28.13 12.57 -10.10
N VAL A 13 27.34 11.51 -9.96
CA VAL A 13 27.83 10.13 -9.90
C VAL A 13 26.94 9.27 -10.79
N LEU A 14 27.56 8.41 -11.59
CA LEU A 14 26.85 7.42 -12.40
C LEU A 14 26.73 6.13 -11.59
N ILE A 15 25.50 5.69 -11.39
CA ILE A 15 25.17 4.49 -10.63
C ILE A 15 24.59 3.47 -11.60
N ASP A 16 25.11 2.25 -11.54
CA ASP A 16 24.67 1.10 -12.33
C ASP A 16 24.66 -0.17 -11.45
N GLU A 17 24.08 -1.26 -11.97
CA GLU A 17 23.94 -2.52 -11.24
C GLU A 17 25.29 -3.15 -10.83
N GLU A 18 26.36 -2.90 -11.59
CA GLU A 18 27.68 -3.48 -11.32
C GLU A 18 28.41 -2.71 -10.22
N ASN A 19 28.20 -1.39 -10.15
CA ASN A 19 28.95 -0.51 -9.27
C ASN A 19 28.24 -0.21 -7.95
N VAL A 20 26.90 -0.31 -7.89
CA VAL A 20 26.08 0.27 -6.82
C VAL A 20 26.44 -0.24 -5.43
N THR A 21 26.68 -1.55 -5.27
CA THR A 21 27.02 -2.15 -3.96
C THR A 21 28.39 -1.66 -3.48
N SER A 22 29.41 -1.75 -4.33
CA SER A 22 30.76 -1.28 -4.01
C SER A 22 30.81 0.23 -3.75
N LEU A 23 29.98 1.00 -4.46
CA LEU A 23 29.85 2.44 -4.30
C LEU A 23 29.14 2.78 -2.99
N LEU A 24 28.08 2.06 -2.64
CA LEU A 24 27.34 2.22 -1.40
C LEU A 24 28.22 1.91 -0.19
N GLU A 25 28.94 0.79 -0.20
CA GLU A 25 29.88 0.42 0.87
C GLU A 25 30.97 1.49 1.05
N ALA A 26 31.56 1.96 -0.06
CA ALA A 26 32.56 3.01 0.00
C ALA A 26 31.98 4.35 0.46
N ALA A 27 30.78 4.72 0.00
CA ALA A 27 30.10 5.95 0.39
C ALA A 27 29.78 5.95 1.88
N ASP A 28 29.29 4.83 2.42
CA ASP A 28 29.06 4.66 3.86
C ASP A 28 30.37 4.74 4.65
N PHE A 29 31.42 4.02 4.23
CA PHE A 29 32.72 4.03 4.89
C PHE A 29 33.36 5.43 4.94
N PHE A 30 33.28 6.18 3.83
CA PHE A 30 33.83 7.53 3.73
C PHE A 30 32.86 8.65 4.12
N GLN A 31 31.63 8.30 4.57
CA GLN A 31 30.60 9.25 5.01
C GLN A 31 30.16 10.24 3.92
N PHE A 32 29.99 9.75 2.69
CA PHE A 32 29.36 10.47 1.59
C PHE A 32 27.84 10.25 1.62
N ASP A 33 27.14 10.91 2.55
CA ASP A 33 25.71 10.69 2.82
C ASP A 33 24.82 10.83 1.58
N ARG A 34 25.11 11.82 0.72
CA ARG A 34 24.32 12.02 -0.51
C ARG A 34 24.52 10.89 -1.52
N VAL A 35 25.74 10.35 -1.66
CA VAL A 35 25.99 9.22 -2.58
C VAL A 35 25.38 7.95 -2.01
N LYS A 36 25.49 7.75 -0.68
CA LYS A 36 24.82 6.65 0.03
C LYS A 36 23.32 6.65 -0.24
N LEU A 37 22.65 7.79 -0.03
CA LEU A 37 21.21 7.95 -0.29
C LEU A 37 20.85 7.62 -1.75
N LEU A 38 21.61 8.12 -2.71
CA LEU A 38 21.38 7.84 -4.13
C LEU A 38 21.53 6.34 -4.45
N CYS A 39 22.52 5.67 -3.87
CA CYS A 39 22.70 4.23 -4.04
C CYS A 39 21.58 3.42 -3.37
N GLU A 40 21.13 3.80 -2.17
CA GLU A 40 20.00 3.14 -1.49
C GLU A 40 18.71 3.27 -2.32
N ARG A 41 18.40 4.46 -2.84
CA ARG A 41 17.21 4.68 -3.70
C ARG A 41 17.31 3.98 -5.05
N PHE A 42 18.51 3.88 -5.62
CA PHE A 42 18.74 3.06 -6.81
C PHE A 42 18.38 1.59 -6.53
N LEU A 43 18.88 1.02 -5.42
CA LEU A 43 18.57 -0.37 -5.04
C LEU A 43 17.10 -0.58 -4.74
N GLU A 44 16.43 0.40 -4.11
CA GLU A 44 14.98 0.33 -3.87
C GLU A 44 14.16 0.36 -5.16
N ARG A 45 14.62 1.08 -6.19
CA ARG A 45 13.95 1.12 -7.50
C ARG A 45 14.10 -0.21 -8.24
N GLU A 46 15.25 -0.85 -8.13
CA GLU A 46 15.53 -2.15 -8.76
C GLU A 46 15.11 -3.35 -7.87
N LEU A 47 14.30 -3.12 -6.84
CA LEU A 47 13.76 -4.20 -6.01
C LEU A 47 12.87 -5.12 -6.86
N HIS A 48 13.12 -6.42 -6.76
CA HIS A 48 12.37 -7.45 -7.45
C HIS A 48 12.25 -8.69 -6.55
N VAL A 49 11.23 -9.54 -6.75
CA VAL A 49 11.06 -10.75 -5.93
C VAL A 49 12.28 -11.67 -5.94
N SER A 50 13.07 -11.63 -7.03
CA SER A 50 14.28 -12.45 -7.20
C SER A 50 15.52 -11.95 -6.46
N ASN A 51 15.56 -10.69 -6.02
CA ASN A 51 16.73 -10.08 -5.35
C ASN A 51 16.42 -9.57 -3.92
N CYS A 52 15.15 -9.56 -3.51
CA CYS A 52 14.73 -8.96 -2.25
C CYS A 52 15.36 -9.66 -1.03
N LEU A 53 15.53 -10.98 -1.05
CA LEU A 53 16.11 -11.74 0.06
C LEU A 53 17.61 -11.49 0.21
N GLY A 54 18.32 -11.40 -0.92
CA GLY A 54 19.71 -10.97 -0.99
C GLY A 54 19.88 -9.57 -0.41
N LEU A 55 19.01 -8.64 -0.80
CA LEU A 55 19.02 -7.26 -0.28
C LEU A 55 18.65 -7.16 1.20
N VAL A 56 17.73 -7.98 1.72
CA VAL A 56 17.47 -8.09 3.17
C VAL A 56 18.73 -8.52 3.92
N THR A 57 19.41 -9.57 3.44
CA THR A 57 20.63 -10.08 4.09
C THR A 57 21.77 -9.07 4.01
N TYR A 58 21.93 -8.42 2.86
CA TYR A 58 22.95 -7.39 2.62
C TYR A 58 22.73 -6.16 3.49
N SER A 59 21.51 -5.60 3.48
CA SER A 59 21.18 -4.42 4.29
C SER A 59 21.25 -4.67 5.79
N GLN A 60 20.93 -5.88 6.25
CA GLN A 60 21.10 -6.26 7.65
C GLN A 60 22.58 -6.30 8.06
N ARG A 61 23.47 -6.77 7.18
CA ARG A 61 24.92 -6.82 7.43
C ARG A 61 25.55 -5.44 7.59
N PHE A 62 25.11 -4.47 6.79
CA PHE A 62 25.63 -3.10 6.80
C PHE A 62 24.76 -2.10 7.59
N ALA A 63 23.68 -2.57 8.22
CA ALA A 63 22.72 -1.77 8.98
C ALA A 63 22.05 -0.62 8.19
N PHE A 64 21.71 -0.88 6.92
CA PHE A 64 20.93 0.05 6.08
C PHE A 64 19.43 -0.12 6.36
N ILE A 65 18.89 0.66 7.29
CA ILE A 65 17.55 0.46 7.87
C ILE A 65 16.42 0.66 6.85
N GLU A 66 16.48 1.70 6.01
CA GLU A 66 15.42 2.01 5.05
C GLU A 66 15.35 0.97 3.93
N LEU A 67 16.50 0.68 3.32
CA LEU A 67 16.61 -0.36 2.29
C LEU A 67 16.20 -1.73 2.84
N TYR A 68 16.57 -2.04 4.08
CA TYR A 68 16.15 -3.27 4.76
C TYR A 68 14.64 -3.36 4.89
N ALA A 69 13.99 -2.28 5.34
CA ALA A 69 12.54 -2.24 5.50
C ALA A 69 11.82 -2.37 4.15
N ALA A 70 12.32 -1.72 3.09
CA ALA A 70 11.78 -1.82 1.74
C ALA A 70 11.90 -3.25 1.18
N ALA A 71 13.09 -3.86 1.27
CA ALA A 71 13.34 -5.22 0.78
C ALA A 71 12.53 -6.27 1.57
N LEU A 72 12.44 -6.12 2.89
CA LEU A 72 11.63 -6.99 3.73
C LEU A 72 10.14 -6.86 3.41
N ASN A 73 9.64 -5.65 3.15
CA ASN A 73 8.25 -5.44 2.76
C ASN A 73 7.90 -6.15 1.44
N VAL A 74 8.81 -6.16 0.46
CA VAL A 74 8.63 -6.94 -0.78
C VAL A 74 8.54 -8.44 -0.46
N ALA A 75 9.43 -8.96 0.39
CA ALA A 75 9.38 -10.35 0.81
C ALA A 75 8.07 -10.72 1.53
N LEU A 76 7.57 -9.83 2.40
CA LEU A 76 6.32 -10.01 3.13
C LEU A 76 5.10 -9.97 2.21
N THR A 77 5.08 -9.08 1.23
CA THR A 77 3.92 -8.88 0.33
C THR A 77 3.85 -9.88 -0.82
N HIS A 78 4.99 -10.43 -1.25
CA HIS A 78 5.10 -11.31 -2.43
C HIS A 78 5.64 -12.71 -2.08
N TRP A 79 5.36 -13.20 -0.87
CA TRP A 79 5.98 -14.44 -0.35
C TRP A 79 5.79 -15.66 -1.26
N GLY A 80 4.62 -15.80 -1.88
CA GLY A 80 4.33 -16.91 -2.81
C GLY A 80 5.25 -16.94 -4.03
N ASP A 81 5.65 -15.77 -4.53
CA ASP A 81 6.57 -15.62 -5.66
C ASP A 81 8.03 -15.74 -5.20
N VAL A 82 8.35 -15.20 -4.02
CA VAL A 82 9.68 -15.21 -3.41
C VAL A 82 10.15 -16.63 -3.07
N MET A 83 9.28 -17.48 -2.52
CA MET A 83 9.63 -18.88 -2.22
C MET A 83 9.97 -19.72 -3.47
N CYS A 84 9.67 -19.21 -4.66
CA CYS A 84 10.01 -19.86 -5.93
C CYS A 84 11.38 -19.45 -6.48
N GLN A 85 12.03 -18.44 -5.90
CA GLN A 85 13.29 -17.89 -6.38
C GLN A 85 14.51 -18.68 -5.89
N GLU A 86 15.64 -18.54 -6.59
CA GLU A 86 16.89 -19.20 -6.22
C GLU A 86 17.45 -18.70 -4.88
N GLU A 87 17.33 -17.40 -4.57
CA GLU A 87 17.81 -16.83 -3.31
C GLU A 87 17.15 -17.45 -2.07
N PHE A 88 15.91 -17.93 -2.19
CA PHE A 88 15.19 -18.59 -1.10
C PHE A 88 15.90 -19.87 -0.64
N LYS A 89 16.52 -20.61 -1.56
CA LYS A 89 17.24 -21.86 -1.25
C LYS A 89 18.44 -21.63 -0.33
N ALA A 90 19.11 -20.49 -0.50
CA ALA A 90 20.30 -20.11 0.25
C ALA A 90 19.99 -19.24 1.50
N LEU A 91 18.70 -19.03 1.81
CA LEU A 91 18.28 -18.12 2.88
C LEU A 91 18.73 -18.62 4.27
N PRO A 92 19.33 -17.76 5.12
CA PRO A 92 19.63 -18.10 6.51
C PRO A 92 18.36 -18.32 7.35
N LYS A 93 18.44 -19.20 8.36
CA LYS A 93 17.34 -19.52 9.28
C LYS A 93 16.79 -18.26 9.95
N GLU A 94 17.67 -17.33 10.34
CA GLU A 94 17.31 -16.13 11.08
C GLU A 94 16.37 -15.23 10.28
N VAL A 95 16.66 -15.05 8.99
CA VAL A 95 15.85 -14.23 8.08
C VAL A 95 14.51 -14.91 7.81
N LEU A 96 14.52 -16.22 7.56
CA LEU A 96 13.28 -16.99 7.37
C LEU A 96 12.38 -16.89 8.62
N MET A 97 12.94 -17.13 9.80
CA MET A 97 12.24 -17.02 11.08
C MET A 97 11.62 -15.64 11.27
N GLN A 98 12.34 -14.59 10.89
CA GLN A 98 11.83 -13.22 10.99
C GLN A 98 10.63 -12.97 10.07
N VAL A 99 10.68 -13.45 8.83
CA VAL A 99 9.56 -13.31 7.89
C VAL A 99 8.33 -14.08 8.39
N LEU A 100 8.51 -15.31 8.85
CA LEU A 100 7.42 -16.17 9.33
C LEU A 100 6.71 -15.58 10.57
N LYS A 101 7.49 -14.98 11.48
CA LYS A 101 6.99 -14.29 12.69
C LYS A 101 6.16 -13.05 12.40
N SER A 102 6.38 -12.41 11.25
CA SER A 102 5.71 -11.15 10.93
C SER A 102 4.20 -11.34 10.77
N ASP A 103 3.43 -10.47 11.44
CA ASP A 103 2.00 -10.34 11.20
C ASP A 103 1.67 -9.84 9.80
N ASP A 104 2.63 -9.20 9.13
CA ASP A 104 2.42 -8.53 7.84
C ASP A 104 2.71 -9.43 6.64
N LEU A 105 3.05 -10.70 6.89
CA LEU A 105 3.28 -11.68 5.84
C LEU A 105 1.98 -11.94 5.07
N PHE A 106 1.91 -11.44 3.84
CA PHE A 106 0.75 -11.62 2.98
C PHE A 106 0.80 -12.98 2.29
N VAL A 107 -0.05 -13.89 2.75
CA VAL A 107 -0.28 -15.20 2.13
C VAL A 107 -1.78 -15.44 1.95
N VAL A 108 -2.14 -16.18 0.90
CA VAL A 108 -3.53 -16.58 0.66
C VAL A 108 -4.04 -17.49 1.78
N ARG A 109 -3.18 -18.39 2.27
CA ARG A 109 -3.44 -19.36 3.36
C ARG A 109 -2.15 -19.67 4.12
N GLU A 110 -2.27 -20.11 5.37
CA GLU A 110 -1.12 -20.62 6.14
C GLU A 110 -0.50 -21.89 5.55
N ASP A 111 -1.22 -22.61 4.69
CA ASP A 111 -0.71 -23.77 3.95
C ASP A 111 0.60 -23.42 3.24
N VAL A 112 0.65 -22.23 2.62
CA VAL A 112 1.84 -21.71 1.89
C VAL A 112 3.02 -21.47 2.83
N VAL A 113 2.75 -21.04 4.06
CA VAL A 113 3.78 -20.80 5.08
C VAL A 113 4.41 -22.13 5.47
N PHE A 114 3.59 -23.15 5.77
CA PHE A 114 4.08 -24.50 6.07
C PHE A 114 4.86 -25.10 4.88
N GLU A 115 4.32 -24.98 3.66
CA GLU A 115 4.97 -25.46 2.45
C GLU A 115 6.33 -24.78 2.21
N SER A 116 6.44 -23.48 2.50
CA SER A 116 7.71 -22.75 2.38
C SER A 116 8.78 -23.29 3.34
N ILE A 117 8.42 -23.63 4.58
CA ILE A 117 9.33 -24.23 5.57
C ILE A 117 9.82 -25.59 5.07
N VAL A 118 8.89 -26.43 4.62
CA VAL A 118 9.22 -27.75 4.08
C VAL A 118 10.15 -27.63 2.88
N ARG A 119 9.85 -26.73 1.95
CA ARG A 119 10.67 -26.49 0.75
C ARG A 119 12.09 -26.03 1.12
N TRP A 120 12.22 -25.15 2.10
CA TRP A 120 13.52 -24.68 2.59
C TRP A 120 14.36 -25.81 3.21
N ILE A 121 13.74 -26.72 3.97
CA ILE A 121 14.43 -27.86 4.58
C ILE A 121 14.80 -28.92 3.54
N LEU A 122 13.94 -29.17 2.56
CA LEU A 122 14.19 -30.17 1.53
C LEU A 122 15.39 -29.83 0.63
N GLU A 123 15.80 -28.56 0.58
CA GLU A 123 17.00 -28.12 -0.14
C GLU A 123 18.30 -28.60 0.52
N ASP A 124 18.36 -28.59 1.86
CA ASP A 124 19.50 -29.13 2.63
C ASP A 124 18.98 -29.90 3.86
N PRO A 125 18.53 -31.16 3.65
CA PRO A 125 17.95 -31.96 4.72
C PRO A 125 18.94 -32.29 5.84
N GLU A 126 20.25 -32.34 5.58
CA GLU A 126 21.22 -32.77 6.57
C GLU A 126 21.43 -31.70 7.64
N ALA A 127 21.51 -30.43 7.25
CA ALA A 127 21.71 -29.32 8.18
C ALA A 127 20.39 -28.78 8.77
N ARG A 128 19.29 -28.81 8.01
CA ARG A 128 18.07 -28.04 8.34
C ARG A 128 16.97 -28.86 9.02
N GLU A 129 17.10 -30.18 9.13
CA GLU A 129 16.05 -31.04 9.73
C GLU A 129 15.87 -30.80 11.24
N GLU A 130 16.88 -30.26 11.92
CA GLU A 130 16.82 -29.88 13.34
C GLU A 130 16.02 -28.59 13.56
N ASP A 131 16.02 -27.69 12.58
CA ASP A 131 15.35 -26.37 12.65
C ASP A 131 13.83 -26.44 12.41
N PHE A 132 13.34 -27.60 11.95
CA PHE A 132 11.96 -27.77 11.54
C PHE A 132 10.94 -27.41 12.63
N LEU A 133 11.13 -27.92 13.84
CA LEU A 133 10.15 -27.72 14.93
C LEU A 133 10.11 -26.24 15.37
N ASP A 134 11.26 -25.56 15.33
CA ASP A 134 11.34 -24.13 15.63
C ASP A 134 10.55 -23.31 14.59
N LEU A 135 10.75 -23.60 13.31
CA LEU A 135 10.11 -22.85 12.21
C LEU A 135 8.60 -23.14 12.14
N VAL A 136 8.18 -24.40 12.29
CA VAL A 136 6.77 -24.77 12.27
C VAL A 136 6.00 -24.20 13.48
N GLY A 137 6.70 -23.91 14.57
CA GLY A 137 6.13 -23.20 15.72
C GLY A 137 5.52 -21.84 15.36
N GLU A 138 5.99 -21.19 14.30
CA GLU A 138 5.51 -19.88 13.82
C GLU A 138 4.31 -19.98 12.83
N VAL A 139 3.92 -21.20 12.45
CA VAL A 139 2.74 -21.42 11.59
C VAL A 139 1.46 -21.28 12.41
N ARG A 140 0.51 -20.48 11.94
CA ARG A 140 -0.75 -20.20 12.66
C ARG A 140 -1.77 -21.31 12.38
N VAL A 141 -1.71 -22.40 13.15
CA VAL A 141 -2.51 -23.62 12.95
C VAL A 141 -3.99 -23.37 12.71
N SER A 142 -4.58 -22.41 13.43
CA SER A 142 -6.00 -22.04 13.32
C SER A 142 -6.43 -21.60 11.92
N PHE A 143 -5.47 -21.19 11.07
CA PHE A 143 -5.70 -20.71 9.71
C PHE A 143 -5.22 -21.69 8.62
N LEU A 144 -4.79 -22.91 8.99
CA LEU A 144 -4.52 -23.98 8.04
C LEU A 144 -5.82 -24.52 7.43
N SER A 145 -5.77 -24.93 6.16
CA SER A 145 -6.94 -25.53 5.51
C SER A 145 -7.24 -26.93 6.02
N LEU A 146 -8.53 -27.25 6.12
CA LEU A 146 -8.96 -28.61 6.48
C LEU A 146 -8.45 -29.66 5.48
N SER A 147 -8.37 -29.31 4.19
CA SER A 147 -7.79 -30.16 3.14
C SER A 147 -6.30 -30.42 3.37
N PHE A 148 -5.56 -29.41 3.82
CA PHE A 148 -4.15 -29.53 4.12
C PHE A 148 -3.92 -30.36 5.38
N LEU A 149 -4.67 -30.11 6.45
CA LEU A 149 -4.64 -30.92 7.68
C LEU A 149 -4.94 -32.41 7.40
N ASP A 150 -5.94 -32.72 6.57
CA ASP A 150 -6.22 -34.10 6.16
C ASP A 150 -5.04 -34.72 5.40
N THR A 151 -4.35 -33.94 4.57
CA THR A 151 -3.14 -34.37 3.87
C THR A 151 -2.00 -34.67 4.85
N LEU A 152 -1.77 -33.81 5.85
CA LEU A 152 -0.77 -34.02 6.90
C LEU A 152 -1.07 -35.30 7.71
N VAL A 153 -2.32 -35.51 8.11
CA VAL A 153 -2.76 -36.72 8.84
C VAL A 153 -2.63 -37.99 8.00
N LYS A 154 -2.88 -37.90 6.69
CA LYS A 154 -2.64 -39.04 5.77
C LYS A 154 -1.16 -39.35 5.67
N CYS A 155 -0.29 -38.34 5.65
CA CYS A 155 1.15 -38.51 5.57
C CYS A 155 1.75 -39.07 6.87
N SER A 156 1.26 -38.67 8.05
CA SER A 156 1.73 -39.23 9.32
C SER A 156 1.46 -40.74 9.44
N LYS A 157 0.35 -41.21 8.87
CA LYS A 157 -0.06 -42.63 8.86
C LYS A 157 0.69 -43.49 7.83
N ARG A 158 1.46 -42.92 6.92
CA ARG A 158 2.23 -43.69 5.92
C ARG A 158 3.50 -44.24 6.58
N SER A 159 3.61 -45.57 6.68
CA SER A 159 4.73 -46.29 7.32
C SER A 159 6.08 -46.28 6.58
N GLY A 160 6.31 -45.38 5.60
CA GLY A 160 7.57 -45.33 4.86
C GLY A 160 8.60 -44.41 5.51
N GLU A 161 9.71 -44.94 6.02
CA GLU A 161 10.83 -44.16 6.59
C GLU A 161 11.77 -43.52 5.56
N THR A 162 11.52 -43.72 4.26
CA THR A 162 12.48 -43.35 3.21
C THR A 162 12.43 -41.88 2.79
N ASP A 163 11.31 -41.19 3.01
CA ASP A 163 11.12 -39.81 2.54
C ASP A 163 11.32 -38.79 3.68
N THR A 164 12.14 -37.76 3.44
CA THR A 164 12.44 -36.69 4.39
C THR A 164 11.16 -36.03 4.89
N PHE A 165 10.19 -35.78 4.01
CA PHE A 165 8.90 -35.20 4.39
C PHE A 165 8.16 -36.07 5.42
N SER A 166 8.17 -37.39 5.25
CA SER A 166 7.52 -38.32 6.19
C SER A 166 8.20 -38.33 7.56
N ARG A 167 9.52 -38.12 7.62
CA ARG A 167 10.25 -37.96 8.89
C ARG A 167 9.86 -36.66 9.61
N LEU A 168 9.78 -35.55 8.89
CA LEU A 168 9.36 -34.25 9.42
C LEU A 168 7.95 -34.34 10.03
N ILE A 169 6.99 -34.93 9.30
CA ILE A 169 5.61 -35.07 9.81
C ILE A 169 5.55 -35.98 11.04
N LYS A 170 6.34 -37.05 11.10
CA LYS A 170 6.43 -37.89 12.32
C LYS A 170 7.01 -37.13 13.51
N LYS A 171 8.05 -36.29 13.30
CA LYS A 171 8.60 -35.42 14.35
C LYS A 171 7.55 -34.43 14.88
N LEU A 172 6.74 -33.86 13.99
CA LEU A 172 5.64 -32.96 14.37
C LEU A 172 4.57 -33.68 15.20
N ASP A 173 4.20 -34.91 14.81
CA ASP A 173 3.22 -35.72 15.54
C ASP A 173 3.73 -36.18 16.91
N SER A 174 5.03 -36.51 17.02
CA SER A 174 5.62 -36.91 18.31
C SER A 174 5.86 -35.73 19.26
N CYS A 175 6.22 -34.56 18.72
CA CYS A 175 6.60 -33.38 19.50
C CYS A 175 5.99 -32.09 18.91
N PRO A 176 4.66 -31.87 19.02
CA PRO A 176 4.04 -30.68 18.47
C PRO A 176 4.51 -29.42 19.22
N PRO A 177 4.80 -28.31 18.53
CA PRO A 177 5.21 -27.05 19.17
C PRO A 177 4.21 -26.56 20.23
N PRO A 178 4.63 -25.83 21.26
CA PRO A 178 3.73 -25.29 22.28
C PRO A 178 2.60 -24.42 21.71
N SER A 179 2.89 -23.68 20.63
CA SER A 179 1.91 -22.85 19.91
C SER A 179 0.77 -23.67 19.29
N TRP A 180 0.99 -24.96 19.02
CA TRP A 180 -0.01 -25.88 18.48
C TRP A 180 -0.81 -26.58 19.58
N GLN A 181 -0.28 -26.64 20.82
CA GLN A 181 -0.90 -27.34 21.95
C GLN A 181 -1.82 -26.44 22.77
N ASN A 182 -1.44 -25.17 22.97
CA ASN A 182 -2.15 -24.24 23.86
C ASN A 182 -2.57 -22.96 23.12
N MET A 183 -3.75 -22.98 22.50
CA MET A 183 -4.33 -21.81 21.83
C MET A 183 -4.59 -20.62 22.78
N GLU A 184 -4.67 -20.85 24.09
CA GLU A 184 -4.88 -19.79 25.10
C GLU A 184 -3.60 -19.04 25.49
N LEU A 185 -2.41 -19.62 25.29
CA LEU A 185 -1.12 -19.00 25.65
C LEU A 185 -0.58 -18.08 24.55
N CYS A 186 -1.07 -18.24 23.32
CA CYS A 186 -0.75 -17.40 22.17
C CYS A 186 -2.07 -16.94 21.54
N PRO A 187 -2.60 -15.75 21.86
CA PRO A 187 -3.79 -15.23 21.18
C PRO A 187 -3.46 -15.20 19.68
N CYS A 188 -4.15 -16.05 18.91
CA CYS A 188 -3.92 -16.19 17.48
C CYS A 188 -4.39 -14.92 16.77
N THR A 189 -3.57 -13.88 16.76
CA THR A 189 -3.79 -12.74 15.87
C THR A 189 -3.61 -13.26 14.45
N GLY A 190 -4.63 -13.07 13.61
CA GLY A 190 -4.54 -13.39 12.19
C GLY A 190 -3.50 -12.52 11.50
N ARG A 191 -3.05 -12.91 10.29
CA ARG A 191 -2.11 -12.06 9.55
C ARG A 191 -2.82 -10.78 9.11
N SER A 192 -2.11 -9.67 9.20
CA SER A 192 -2.60 -8.36 8.80
C SER A 192 -2.29 -8.09 7.34
N TYR A 193 -3.28 -7.56 6.62
CA TYR A 193 -3.16 -7.25 5.20
C TYR A 193 -4.14 -6.13 4.83
N ASP A 194 -3.83 -5.44 3.75
CA ASP A 194 -4.67 -4.37 3.24
C ASP A 194 -5.80 -4.94 2.38
N THR A 195 -6.96 -4.32 2.50
CA THR A 195 -8.14 -4.56 1.67
C THR A 195 -8.55 -3.27 0.98
N LEU A 196 -9.27 -3.36 -0.13
CA LEU A 196 -9.68 -2.20 -0.92
C LEU A 196 -11.17 -1.96 -0.78
N TYR A 197 -11.54 -0.75 -0.39
CA TYR A 197 -12.93 -0.28 -0.39
C TYR A 197 -13.19 0.62 -1.58
N VAL A 198 -14.37 0.47 -2.17
CA VAL A 198 -14.87 1.27 -3.29
C VAL A 198 -16.26 1.77 -2.94
N LEU A 199 -16.41 3.09 -2.81
CA LEU A 199 -17.68 3.77 -2.68
C LEU A 199 -18.02 4.43 -4.01
N GLY A 200 -19.08 3.96 -4.65
CA GLY A 200 -19.51 4.47 -5.94
C GLY A 200 -20.99 4.25 -6.24
N GLY A 201 -21.32 4.23 -7.51
CA GLY A 201 -22.70 4.25 -7.98
C GLY A 201 -23.06 5.59 -8.60
N LYS A 202 -24.29 5.69 -9.09
CA LYS A 202 -24.78 6.94 -9.69
C LYS A 202 -25.27 7.86 -8.59
N HIS A 203 -24.79 9.10 -8.59
CA HIS A 203 -25.18 10.10 -7.61
C HIS A 203 -26.67 10.41 -7.61
N ASP A 204 -27.42 10.18 -8.70
CA ASP A 204 -28.86 10.48 -8.80
C ASP A 204 -29.77 9.45 -8.10
N LYS A 205 -29.18 8.33 -7.64
CA LYS A 205 -29.89 7.26 -6.93
C LYS A 205 -30.00 7.55 -5.43
N GLU A 206 -30.98 6.93 -4.78
CA GLU A 206 -31.17 7.04 -3.32
C GLU A 206 -30.00 6.48 -2.51
N GLN A 207 -29.25 5.55 -3.11
CA GLN A 207 -28.15 4.85 -2.47
C GLN A 207 -26.93 4.81 -3.39
N GLN A 208 -25.76 4.95 -2.79
CA GLN A 208 -24.45 4.75 -3.40
C GLN A 208 -23.82 3.51 -2.76
N GLU A 209 -23.38 2.57 -3.59
CA GLU A 209 -22.95 1.24 -3.16
C GLU A 209 -21.51 1.28 -2.63
N LEU A 210 -21.29 0.59 -1.51
CA LEU A 210 -19.96 0.35 -0.95
C LEU A 210 -19.60 -1.12 -1.17
N PHE A 211 -18.42 -1.36 -1.75
CA PHE A 211 -17.89 -2.69 -1.97
C PHE A 211 -16.50 -2.84 -1.36
N LEU A 212 -16.24 -4.04 -0.84
CA LEU A 212 -14.96 -4.49 -0.33
C LEU A 212 -14.37 -5.50 -1.31
N PHE A 213 -13.17 -5.24 -1.84
CA PHE A 213 -12.40 -6.20 -2.61
C PHE A 213 -11.45 -6.96 -1.68
N GLN A 214 -11.57 -8.30 -1.71
CA GLN A 214 -10.71 -9.21 -0.96
C GLN A 214 -9.56 -9.69 -1.86
N PRO A 215 -8.31 -9.24 -1.65
CA PRO A 215 -7.21 -9.57 -2.56
C PRO A 215 -6.82 -11.05 -2.51
N LYS A 216 -7.03 -11.75 -1.39
CA LYS A 216 -6.73 -13.19 -1.26
C LYS A 216 -7.63 -14.07 -2.13
N THR A 217 -8.88 -13.68 -2.35
CA THR A 217 -9.89 -14.44 -3.12
C THR A 217 -10.19 -13.84 -4.49
N GLY A 218 -9.83 -12.58 -4.72
CA GLY A 218 -10.17 -11.84 -5.94
C GLY A 218 -11.65 -11.47 -6.06
N THR A 219 -12.41 -11.52 -4.96
CA THR A 219 -13.86 -11.32 -4.98
C THR A 219 -14.30 -9.99 -4.36
N TRP A 220 -15.37 -9.41 -4.90
CA TRP A 220 -16.06 -8.26 -4.32
C TRP A 220 -17.15 -8.72 -3.35
N GLN A 221 -17.23 -8.06 -2.20
CA GLN A 221 -18.26 -8.21 -1.19
C GLN A 221 -19.03 -6.89 -1.06
N SER A 222 -20.36 -6.96 -1.11
CA SER A 222 -21.22 -5.79 -0.87
C SER A 222 -21.26 -5.46 0.62
N CYS A 223 -21.11 -4.17 0.92
CA CYS A 223 -21.23 -3.59 2.25
C CYS A 223 -22.51 -2.75 2.36
N SER A 224 -22.85 -2.29 3.56
CA SER A 224 -23.98 -1.38 3.76
C SER A 224 -23.80 -0.12 2.89
N PRO A 225 -24.76 0.23 2.04
CA PRO A 225 -24.61 1.36 1.11
C PRO A 225 -24.78 2.70 1.82
N LEU A 226 -24.20 3.74 1.22
CA LEU A 226 -24.41 5.12 1.64
C LEU A 226 -25.77 5.61 1.15
N GLN A 227 -26.64 6.04 2.08
CA GLN A 227 -27.99 6.50 1.75
C GLN A 227 -28.03 8.02 1.52
N ARG A 228 -27.47 8.46 0.38
CA ARG A 228 -27.45 9.88 -0.01
C ARG A 228 -27.70 10.05 -1.51
N ARG A 229 -28.82 10.68 -1.84
CA ARG A 229 -29.20 11.06 -3.21
C ARG A 229 -28.62 12.41 -3.61
N ASN A 230 -28.33 12.56 -4.89
CA ASN A 230 -27.73 13.73 -5.53
C ASN A 230 -26.47 14.25 -4.85
N PHE A 231 -25.59 13.33 -4.47
CA PHE A 231 -24.39 13.64 -3.70
C PHE A 231 -23.15 13.15 -4.45
N THR A 232 -22.20 14.04 -4.74
CA THR A 232 -21.00 13.78 -5.55
C THR A 232 -19.82 14.63 -5.08
N GLN A 233 -18.64 14.49 -5.69
CA GLN A 233 -17.45 15.32 -5.40
C GLN A 233 -17.03 15.36 -3.92
N TYR A 234 -17.41 14.35 -3.15
CA TYR A 234 -16.89 14.10 -1.81
C TYR A 234 -15.51 13.45 -1.91
N ALA A 235 -14.79 13.40 -0.79
CA ALA A 235 -13.54 12.64 -0.68
C ALA A 235 -13.70 11.47 0.28
N LEU A 236 -13.18 10.30 -0.11
CA LEU A 236 -13.12 9.10 0.74
C LEU A 236 -11.71 8.97 1.33
N ALA A 237 -11.62 8.79 2.65
CA ALA A 237 -10.39 8.52 3.35
C ALA A 237 -10.58 7.38 4.37
N ALA A 238 -9.48 6.78 4.82
CA ALA A 238 -9.49 5.75 5.85
C ALA A 238 -8.57 6.14 6.99
N VAL A 239 -9.01 5.93 8.22
CA VAL A 239 -8.17 6.05 9.42
C VAL A 239 -8.50 4.88 10.34
N GLY A 240 -7.52 4.02 10.61
CA GLY A 240 -7.75 2.77 11.34
C GLY A 240 -8.77 1.87 10.63
N SER A 241 -9.81 1.45 11.34
CA SER A 241 -10.90 0.60 10.81
C SER A 241 -12.15 1.39 10.40
N PHE A 242 -12.03 2.70 10.18
CA PHE A 242 -13.12 3.58 9.78
C PHE A 242 -12.87 4.20 8.42
N LEU A 243 -13.90 4.26 7.59
CA LEU A 243 -13.92 5.07 6.38
C LEU A 243 -14.64 6.38 6.65
N PHE A 244 -14.16 7.46 6.03
CA PHE A 244 -14.71 8.79 6.16
C PHE A 244 -15.07 9.31 4.78
N VAL A 245 -16.32 9.67 4.60
CA VAL A 245 -16.80 10.46 3.47
C VAL A 245 -16.93 11.89 3.96
N THR A 246 -16.15 12.80 3.38
CA THR A 246 -16.07 14.19 3.81
C THR A 246 -16.56 15.12 2.72
N GLY A 247 -17.29 16.17 3.12
CA GLY A 247 -17.78 17.24 2.26
C GLY A 247 -18.58 16.73 1.07
N GLY A 248 -18.45 17.41 -0.06
CA GLY A 248 -19.09 17.07 -1.32
C GLY A 248 -20.04 18.13 -1.82
N TYR A 249 -20.55 17.89 -3.02
CA TYR A 249 -21.52 18.74 -3.70
C TYR A 249 -22.86 18.02 -3.71
N PHE A 250 -23.85 18.67 -3.10
CA PHE A 250 -25.18 18.11 -2.89
C PHE A 250 -26.22 18.94 -3.61
N ARG A 251 -27.23 18.28 -4.18
CA ARG A 251 -28.37 18.95 -4.81
C ARG A 251 -29.64 18.79 -3.99
N ASP A 252 -30.12 19.90 -3.44
CA ASP A 252 -31.46 19.99 -2.89
C ASP A 252 -32.42 20.57 -3.94
N GLU A 253 -33.47 19.82 -4.28
CA GLU A 253 -34.46 20.06 -5.34
C GLU A 253 -33.90 20.54 -6.70
N PHE A 254 -33.41 21.78 -6.77
CA PHE A 254 -32.92 22.46 -7.97
C PHE A 254 -31.49 23.02 -7.86
N VAL A 255 -30.97 23.26 -6.66
CA VAL A 255 -29.71 24.00 -6.46
C VAL A 255 -28.65 23.06 -5.92
N TRP A 256 -27.45 23.14 -6.50
CA TRP A 256 -26.28 22.47 -5.97
C TRP A 256 -25.51 23.41 -5.04
N TYR A 257 -25.03 22.88 -3.92
CA TYR A 257 -24.21 23.60 -2.95
C TYR A 257 -23.23 22.66 -2.26
N SER A 258 -22.16 23.26 -1.76
CA SER A 258 -21.13 22.54 -1.01
C SER A 258 -21.62 22.20 0.39
N VAL A 259 -21.31 21.00 0.89
CA VAL A 259 -21.67 20.57 2.24
C VAL A 259 -20.44 20.33 3.12
N ASP A 260 -20.63 20.39 4.42
CA ASP A 260 -19.64 20.15 5.48
C ASP A 260 -19.80 18.78 6.15
N TRP A 261 -20.59 17.89 5.54
CA TRP A 261 -20.95 16.61 6.12
C TRP A 261 -19.75 15.67 6.29
N VAL A 262 -19.82 14.86 7.34
CA VAL A 262 -18.87 13.78 7.59
C VAL A 262 -19.67 12.51 7.87
N LEU A 263 -19.53 11.51 7.01
CA LEU A 263 -20.20 10.22 7.15
C LEU A 263 -19.14 9.16 7.41
N ILE A 264 -19.29 8.44 8.51
CA ILE A 264 -18.30 7.50 9.02
C ILE A 264 -18.85 6.09 8.82
N TYR A 265 -18.09 5.22 8.15
CA TYR A 265 -18.43 3.81 8.04
C TYR A 265 -17.50 2.98 8.92
N ASN A 266 -18.09 2.20 9.83
CA ASN A 266 -17.35 1.25 10.66
C ASN A 266 -17.19 -0.08 9.89
N CYS A 267 -15.94 -0.43 9.55
CA CYS A 267 -15.61 -1.64 8.80
C CYS A 267 -15.87 -2.94 9.58
N LEU A 268 -15.94 -2.88 10.92
CA LEU A 268 -16.22 -4.03 11.79
C LEU A 268 -17.73 -4.27 11.89
N ASP A 269 -18.51 -3.22 12.12
CA ASP A 269 -19.96 -3.31 12.33
C ASP A 269 -20.76 -3.27 11.02
N ASN A 270 -20.10 -2.99 9.88
CA ASN A 270 -20.74 -2.79 8.59
C ASN A 270 -21.90 -1.78 8.65
N SER A 271 -21.68 -0.64 9.30
CA SER A 271 -22.71 0.37 9.53
C SER A 271 -22.18 1.79 9.34
N TRP A 272 -23.09 2.70 9.00
CA TRP A 272 -22.81 4.12 8.81
C TRP A 272 -23.27 4.91 10.03
N LEU A 273 -22.47 5.93 10.37
CA LEU A 273 -22.69 6.88 11.45
C LEU A 273 -22.46 8.29 10.90
N GLU A 274 -23.15 9.27 11.47
CA GLU A 274 -22.86 10.69 11.21
C GLU A 274 -21.74 11.15 12.15
N GLY A 275 -20.73 11.81 11.57
CA GLY A 275 -19.63 12.42 12.29
C GLY A 275 -19.86 13.91 12.55
N PRO A 276 -18.97 14.55 13.32
CA PRO A 276 -18.99 16.00 13.51
C PRO A 276 -18.75 16.72 12.18
N ALA A 277 -19.56 17.73 11.88
CA ALA A 277 -19.45 18.52 10.65
C ALA A 277 -18.10 19.26 10.58
N MET A 278 -17.57 19.37 9.37
CA MET A 278 -16.36 20.15 9.08
C MET A 278 -16.58 21.64 9.37
N LYS A 279 -15.49 22.38 9.55
CA LYS A 279 -15.54 23.84 9.75
C LYS A 279 -15.93 24.60 8.49
N LYS A 280 -15.64 24.04 7.31
CA LYS A 280 -15.98 24.63 6.02
C LYS A 280 -16.65 23.60 5.11
N SER A 281 -17.80 23.99 4.57
CA SER A 281 -18.44 23.27 3.48
C SER A 281 -17.60 23.33 2.21
N ARG A 282 -17.30 22.18 1.62
CA ARG A 282 -16.41 22.10 0.45
C ARG A 282 -16.66 20.85 -0.38
N HIS A 283 -16.30 20.90 -1.66
CA HIS A 283 -16.32 19.78 -2.58
C HIS A 283 -15.02 19.73 -3.41
N SER A 284 -14.76 18.61 -4.09
CA SER A 284 -13.56 18.43 -4.91
C SER A 284 -12.24 18.72 -4.16
N HIS A 285 -12.27 18.55 -2.83
CA HIS A 285 -11.11 18.57 -1.93
C HIS A 285 -10.44 17.21 -1.87
N CYS A 286 -9.27 17.15 -1.26
CA CYS A 286 -8.61 15.89 -0.93
C CYS A 286 -8.87 15.54 0.55
N ALA A 287 -8.98 14.25 0.86
CA ALA A 287 -9.00 13.77 2.24
C ALA A 287 -8.03 12.61 2.39
N VAL A 288 -7.28 12.58 3.49
CA VAL A 288 -6.27 11.55 3.74
C VAL A 288 -6.17 11.22 5.23
N GLY A 289 -5.96 9.95 5.55
CA GLY A 289 -5.62 9.54 6.90
C GLY A 289 -4.11 9.55 7.11
N ALA A 290 -3.63 10.16 8.19
CA ALA A 290 -2.23 10.08 8.58
C ALA A 290 -2.13 9.85 10.10
N GLY A 291 -1.57 8.70 10.49
CA GLY A 291 -1.58 8.24 11.87
C GLY A 291 -3.00 8.03 12.39
N LEU A 292 -3.38 8.73 13.46
CA LEU A 292 -4.72 8.69 14.07
C LEU A 292 -5.59 9.90 13.70
N TYR A 293 -5.19 10.66 12.68
CA TYR A 293 -5.86 11.88 12.26
C TYR A 293 -6.38 11.75 10.84
N LEU A 294 -7.58 12.30 10.62
CA LEU A 294 -8.13 12.58 9.31
C LEU A 294 -7.78 14.02 8.93
N TYR A 295 -7.27 14.23 7.71
CA TYR A 295 -6.97 15.55 7.15
C TYR A 295 -7.87 15.81 5.95
N VAL A 296 -8.38 17.05 5.86
CA VAL A 296 -9.17 17.56 4.74
C VAL A 296 -8.48 18.79 4.17
N LEU A 297 -8.16 18.75 2.88
CA LEU A 297 -7.18 19.62 2.23
C LEU A 297 -7.81 20.28 1.00
N GLY A 298 -7.81 21.61 0.97
CA GLY A 298 -8.17 22.39 -0.22
C GLY A 298 -9.62 22.22 -0.68
N GLY A 299 -9.81 22.19 -1.99
CA GLY A 299 -11.11 22.07 -2.65
C GLY A 299 -11.84 23.40 -2.85
N SER A 300 -13.10 23.28 -3.24
CA SER A 300 -13.96 24.40 -3.60
C SER A 300 -15.11 24.57 -2.65
N THR A 301 -15.38 25.82 -2.30
CA THR A 301 -16.60 26.26 -1.65
C THR A 301 -17.51 26.91 -2.68
N ASP A 302 -18.72 27.30 -2.26
CA ASP A 302 -19.61 28.07 -3.13
C ASP A 302 -19.08 29.50 -3.42
N GLU A 303 -18.06 29.96 -2.68
CA GLU A 303 -17.37 31.23 -2.89
C GLU A 303 -16.10 31.13 -3.75
N GLY A 304 -15.58 29.91 -3.98
CA GLY A 304 -14.36 29.67 -4.75
C GLY A 304 -13.45 28.61 -4.13
N ILE A 305 -12.30 28.37 -4.79
CA ILE A 305 -11.26 27.43 -4.37
C ILE A 305 -10.56 28.00 -3.13
N ILE A 306 -10.30 27.15 -2.13
CA ILE A 306 -9.71 27.57 -0.85
C ILE A 306 -8.44 26.78 -0.52
N PRO A 307 -7.46 27.37 0.18
CA PRO A 307 -6.27 26.66 0.64
C PRO A 307 -6.47 26.06 2.05
N ALA A 308 -7.68 26.09 2.60
CA ALA A 308 -7.91 25.78 4.01
C ALA A 308 -7.67 24.30 4.29
N VAL A 309 -7.02 24.01 5.42
CA VAL A 309 -6.76 22.66 5.90
C VAL A 309 -7.39 22.52 7.27
N GLU A 310 -8.08 21.40 7.47
CA GLU A 310 -8.62 21.02 8.76
C GLU A 310 -8.33 19.56 9.05
N ARG A 311 -8.18 19.23 10.33
CA ARG A 311 -7.94 17.85 10.78
C ARG A 311 -8.86 17.47 11.93
N MET A 312 -9.10 16.18 12.09
CA MET A 312 -9.86 15.61 13.19
C MET A 312 -9.15 14.37 13.71
N ALA A 313 -8.93 14.29 15.03
CA ALA A 313 -8.41 13.07 15.65
C ALA A 313 -9.52 12.01 15.73
N LEU A 314 -9.20 10.73 15.60
CA LEU A 314 -10.22 9.67 15.75
C LEU A 314 -10.88 9.63 17.15
N VAL A 315 -10.15 10.05 18.17
CA VAL A 315 -10.59 10.00 19.58
C VAL A 315 -11.39 11.26 19.95
N GLU A 316 -11.17 12.36 19.24
CA GLU A 316 -11.75 13.67 19.54
C GLU A 316 -12.77 14.02 18.46
N SER A 317 -14.00 14.32 18.84
CA SER A 317 -15.06 14.64 17.87
C SER A 317 -15.09 16.13 17.47
N GLU A 318 -13.92 16.79 17.43
CA GLU A 318 -13.80 18.20 17.08
C GLU A 318 -12.76 18.42 15.96
N TRP A 319 -13.05 19.39 15.08
CA TRP A 319 -12.19 19.76 13.98
C TRP A 319 -11.22 20.88 14.37
N GLU A 320 -9.94 20.69 14.06
CA GLU A 320 -8.88 21.68 14.25
C GLU A 320 -8.51 22.33 12.91
N SER A 321 -8.23 23.63 12.94
CA SER A 321 -7.75 24.35 11.74
C SER A 321 -6.23 24.29 11.72
N MET A 322 -5.66 23.96 10.57
CA MET A 322 -4.22 23.84 10.34
C MET A 322 -3.72 24.98 9.45
N SER A 323 -2.41 25.06 9.27
CA SER A 323 -1.81 26.01 8.33
C SER A 323 -2.33 25.78 6.91
N PRO A 324 -2.68 26.86 6.17
CA PRO A 324 -3.24 26.74 4.84
C PRO A 324 -2.19 26.24 3.83
N MET A 325 -2.67 25.56 2.79
CA MET A 325 -1.85 25.11 1.66
C MET A 325 -1.10 26.28 1.00
N ALA A 326 0.08 26.01 0.45
CA ALA A 326 0.87 27.02 -0.24
C ALA A 326 0.15 27.56 -1.49
N GLN A 327 -0.55 26.70 -2.21
CA GLN A 327 -1.41 27.04 -3.34
C GLN A 327 -2.81 26.40 -3.15
N PRO A 328 -3.90 27.18 -3.19
CA PRO A 328 -5.25 26.64 -3.25
C PRO A 328 -5.47 25.82 -4.52
N VAL A 329 -5.93 24.57 -4.36
CA VAL A 329 -6.25 23.68 -5.47
C VAL A 329 -7.53 22.89 -5.22
N GLU A 330 -8.30 22.65 -6.28
CA GLU A 330 -9.36 21.64 -6.34
C GLU A 330 -8.97 20.51 -7.29
N ARG A 331 -9.58 19.34 -7.15
CA ARG A 331 -9.39 18.20 -8.08
C ARG A 331 -7.93 17.77 -8.27
N GLY A 332 -7.08 18.10 -7.30
CA GLY A 332 -5.80 17.46 -7.08
C GLY A 332 -6.02 16.12 -6.37
N ASP A 333 -4.94 15.41 -6.10
CA ASP A 333 -5.01 14.18 -5.30
C ASP A 333 -3.97 14.23 -4.17
N ALA A 334 -4.22 13.48 -3.10
CA ALA A 334 -3.37 13.50 -1.92
C ALA A 334 -3.03 12.12 -1.38
N VAL A 335 -1.84 11.98 -0.82
CA VAL A 335 -1.37 10.75 -0.18
C VAL A 335 -0.50 11.06 1.02
N SER A 336 -0.54 10.20 2.03
CA SER A 336 0.29 10.28 3.23
C SER A 336 1.44 9.27 3.15
N VAL A 337 2.65 9.69 3.49
CA VAL A 337 3.80 8.81 3.71
C VAL A 337 4.46 9.21 5.03
N GLY A 338 4.35 8.33 6.03
CA GLY A 338 4.82 8.64 7.39
C GLY A 338 4.10 9.85 7.98
N THR A 339 4.86 10.84 8.45
CA THR A 339 4.36 12.11 9.03
C THR A 339 4.19 13.22 7.99
N ARG A 340 4.24 12.88 6.70
CA ARG A 340 4.15 13.86 5.61
C ARG A 340 2.93 13.56 4.75
N ILE A 341 2.24 14.62 4.36
CA ILE A 341 1.12 14.56 3.40
C ILE A 341 1.53 15.33 2.16
N TYR A 342 1.25 14.75 1.00
CA TYR A 342 1.54 15.33 -0.30
C TYR A 342 0.25 15.61 -1.03
N VAL A 343 0.09 16.83 -1.55
CA VAL A 343 -1.00 17.21 -2.45
C VAL A 343 -0.39 17.53 -3.80
N VAL A 344 -0.86 16.87 -4.85
CA VAL A 344 -0.24 16.92 -6.18
C VAL A 344 -1.22 17.46 -7.21
N CYS A 345 -0.75 18.48 -7.94
CA CYS A 345 -1.44 19.12 -9.04
C CYS A 345 -2.87 19.60 -8.69
N GLY A 346 -3.82 19.52 -9.63
CA GLY A 346 -5.19 20.06 -9.50
C GLY A 346 -5.41 21.32 -10.34
N LEU A 347 -6.52 22.02 -10.07
CA LEU A 347 -6.86 23.31 -10.66
C LEU A 347 -6.68 24.43 -9.63
N ASP A 348 -5.99 25.49 -10.04
CA ASP A 348 -5.84 26.71 -9.23
C ASP A 348 -7.09 27.61 -9.31
N GLU A 349 -7.09 28.71 -8.55
CA GLU A 349 -8.15 29.73 -8.54
C GLU A 349 -8.44 30.36 -9.91
N ASN A 350 -7.50 30.28 -10.85
CA ASN A 350 -7.66 30.78 -12.22
C ASN A 350 -8.18 29.71 -13.19
N GLY A 351 -8.37 28.47 -12.73
CA GLY A 351 -8.70 27.31 -13.55
C GLY A 351 -7.52 26.77 -14.38
N HIS A 352 -6.30 27.19 -14.08
CA HIS A 352 -5.09 26.61 -14.66
C HIS A 352 -4.71 25.33 -13.93
N VAL A 353 -4.07 24.41 -14.65
CA VAL A 353 -3.54 23.19 -14.06
C VAL A 353 -2.30 23.55 -13.26
N TYR A 354 -2.36 23.35 -11.95
CA TYR A 354 -1.22 23.50 -11.07
C TYR A 354 -0.28 22.30 -11.24
N ASP A 355 1.03 22.53 -11.26
CA ASP A 355 2.05 21.50 -11.46
C ASP A 355 2.81 21.13 -10.18
N GLY A 356 2.66 21.90 -9.10
CA GLY A 356 3.43 21.69 -7.88
C GLY A 356 3.02 20.46 -7.08
N VAL A 357 4.01 19.87 -6.42
CA VAL A 357 3.87 18.90 -5.33
C VAL A 357 4.02 19.66 -4.02
N GLN A 358 2.90 19.87 -3.33
CA GLN A 358 2.86 20.55 -2.04
C GLN A 358 2.99 19.50 -0.93
N ARG A 359 3.88 19.73 0.03
CA ARG A 359 4.10 18.86 1.18
C ARG A 359 3.70 19.57 2.45
N LEU A 360 2.94 18.88 3.29
CA LEU A 360 2.66 19.24 4.68
C LEU A 360 3.47 18.33 5.59
N ASN A 361 4.28 18.94 6.45
CA ASN A 361 4.83 18.25 7.63
C ASN A 361 3.82 18.35 8.77
N THR A 362 3.26 17.21 9.19
CA THR A 362 2.19 17.18 10.21
C THR A 362 2.69 17.45 11.63
N GLU A 363 4.00 17.31 11.88
CA GLU A 363 4.60 17.59 13.19
C GLU A 363 4.85 19.08 13.40
N THR A 364 5.27 19.78 12.34
CA THR A 364 5.59 21.22 12.39
C THR A 364 4.48 22.12 11.89
N ASP A 365 3.41 21.56 11.32
CA ASP A 365 2.32 22.28 10.65
C ASP A 365 2.85 23.32 9.64
N SER A 366 3.76 22.87 8.76
CA SER A 366 4.39 23.73 7.77
C SER A 366 4.26 23.16 6.37
N TRP A 367 4.00 24.05 5.41
CA TRP A 367 3.89 23.73 4.00
C TRP A 367 5.14 24.13 3.22
N ASP A 368 5.50 23.31 2.25
CA ASP A 368 6.52 23.60 1.25
C ASP A 368 6.14 23.01 -0.12
N VAL A 369 6.74 23.54 -1.19
CA VAL A 369 6.60 23.01 -2.55
C VAL A 369 7.91 22.33 -2.91
N ILE A 370 7.89 21.01 -3.03
CA ILE A 370 9.13 20.21 -3.11
C ILE A 370 9.56 19.88 -4.53
N SER A 371 8.62 19.89 -5.48
CA SER A 371 8.89 19.54 -6.88
C SER A 371 7.74 19.98 -7.78
N CYS A 372 7.93 19.89 -9.09
CA CYS A 372 6.89 20.12 -10.10
C CYS A 372 6.71 18.86 -10.95
N SER A 373 5.46 18.42 -11.11
CA SER A 373 5.13 17.24 -11.91
C SER A 373 5.54 17.45 -13.38
N PRO A 374 6.24 16.50 -14.00
CA PRO A 374 6.52 16.51 -15.43
C PRO A 374 5.27 16.44 -16.30
N LEU A 375 4.15 15.97 -15.73
CA LEU A 375 2.87 15.81 -16.42
C LEU A 375 1.72 16.35 -15.56
N PRO A 376 1.60 17.69 -15.43
CA PRO A 376 0.64 18.29 -14.51
C PRO A 376 -0.80 18.08 -14.99
N ARG A 377 -1.68 17.65 -14.08
CA ARG A 377 -3.08 17.26 -14.40
C ARG A 377 -4.03 17.58 -13.24
N TYR A 378 -5.32 17.64 -13.55
CA TYR A 378 -6.40 17.52 -12.57
C TYR A 378 -7.09 16.16 -12.76
N ASP A 379 -7.76 15.66 -11.74
CA ASP A 379 -8.30 14.28 -11.69
C ASP A 379 -7.24 13.21 -11.98
N LEU A 380 -5.97 13.45 -11.63
CA LEU A 380 -4.99 12.38 -11.59
C LEU A 380 -5.28 11.46 -10.41
N CYS A 381 -4.67 10.28 -10.42
CA CYS A 381 -4.63 9.42 -9.25
C CYS A 381 -3.20 9.42 -8.67
N ILE A 382 -3.09 9.44 -7.34
CA ILE A 382 -1.83 9.28 -6.62
C ILE A 382 -1.89 8.15 -5.61
N THR A 383 -0.80 7.41 -5.49
CA THR A 383 -0.61 6.43 -4.41
C THR A 383 0.85 6.36 -4.00
N SER A 384 1.13 5.80 -2.83
CA SER A 384 2.50 5.58 -2.36
C SER A 384 2.85 4.10 -2.38
N LEU A 385 4.06 3.77 -2.81
CA LEU A 385 4.60 2.41 -2.74
C LEU A 385 6.12 2.50 -2.51
N ASN A 386 6.62 1.79 -1.49
CA ASN A 386 8.03 1.80 -1.07
C ASN A 386 8.63 3.22 -0.97
N GLY A 387 7.97 4.11 -0.24
CA GLY A 387 8.46 5.47 0.01
C GLY A 387 8.38 6.44 -1.18
N ALA A 388 8.07 5.95 -2.38
CA ALA A 388 7.89 6.77 -3.57
C ALA A 388 6.41 7.07 -3.85
N LEU A 389 6.15 8.20 -4.50
CA LEU A 389 4.82 8.61 -4.95
C LEU A 389 4.64 8.21 -6.42
N TYR A 390 3.51 7.59 -6.74
CA TYR A 390 3.15 7.23 -8.10
C TYR A 390 2.01 8.13 -8.56
N THR A 391 2.28 8.99 -9.54
CA THR A 391 1.27 9.86 -10.16
C THR A 391 0.80 9.24 -11.46
N ILE A 392 -0.52 9.11 -11.66
CA ILE A 392 -1.10 8.35 -12.76
C ILE A 392 -2.21 9.17 -13.43
N GLY A 393 -2.06 9.47 -14.73
CA GLY A 393 -3.03 10.25 -15.49
C GLY A 393 -2.57 10.54 -16.92
N GLY A 394 -2.90 9.67 -17.87
CA GLY A 394 -2.45 9.75 -19.27
C GLY A 394 -1.01 9.28 -19.50
N GLY A 395 -0.27 9.08 -18.41
CA GLY A 395 1.03 8.44 -18.25
C GLY A 395 1.24 8.19 -16.75
N ALA A 396 2.34 7.53 -16.37
CA ALA A 396 2.67 7.31 -14.97
C ALA A 396 4.11 7.74 -14.68
N PHE A 397 4.32 8.31 -13.50
CA PHE A 397 5.64 8.67 -13.00
C PHE A 397 5.78 8.24 -11.55
N ARG A 398 6.96 7.72 -11.20
CA ARG A 398 7.43 7.50 -9.84
C ARG A 398 8.26 8.72 -9.42
N PHE A 399 7.89 9.33 -8.31
CA PHE A 399 8.61 10.44 -7.70
C PHE A 399 9.26 9.99 -6.40
N ASP A 400 10.58 10.13 -6.35
CA ASP A 400 11.38 9.86 -5.17
C ASP A 400 11.61 11.17 -4.39
N VAL A 401 10.93 11.29 -3.25
CA VAL A 401 10.85 12.56 -2.51
C VAL A 401 12.21 12.98 -1.95
N GLU A 402 13.07 12.03 -1.59
CA GLU A 402 14.34 12.34 -0.93
C GLU A 402 15.43 12.73 -1.93
N THR A 403 15.34 12.29 -3.18
CA THR A 403 16.29 12.65 -4.25
C THR A 403 15.77 13.73 -5.19
N ASP A 404 14.47 14.07 -5.12
CA ASP A 404 13.76 14.94 -6.07
C ASP A 404 13.86 14.42 -7.51
N GLU A 405 13.79 13.10 -7.69
CA GLU A 405 13.90 12.45 -8.99
C GLU A 405 12.55 11.91 -9.47
N TRP A 406 12.20 12.30 -10.70
CA TRP A 406 11.05 11.75 -11.43
C TRP A 406 11.51 10.69 -12.41
N THR A 407 10.97 9.49 -12.29
CA THR A 407 11.17 8.38 -13.22
C THR A 407 9.86 8.08 -13.94
N GLN A 408 9.88 8.08 -15.28
CA GLN A 408 8.72 7.68 -16.05
C GLN A 408 8.51 6.16 -15.94
N VAL A 409 7.28 5.73 -15.65
CA VAL A 409 6.91 4.31 -15.63
C VAL A 409 6.31 3.95 -16.99
N GLU A 410 7.11 3.28 -17.81
CA GLU A 410 6.75 2.95 -19.19
C GLU A 410 5.95 1.65 -19.29
N GLU A 411 4.64 1.75 -19.09
CA GLU A 411 3.72 0.62 -19.29
C GLU A 411 2.56 0.97 -20.22
N GLU A 412 2.13 0.01 -21.03
CA GLU A 412 0.98 0.17 -21.93
C GLU A 412 -0.32 0.43 -21.16
N CYS A 413 -0.39 -0.01 -19.90
CA CYS A 413 -1.54 0.19 -19.04
C CYS A 413 -1.72 1.63 -18.54
N PHE A 414 -0.69 2.48 -18.63
CA PHE A 414 -0.78 3.90 -18.29
C PHE A 414 -0.92 4.81 -19.51
N THR A 415 -0.39 4.41 -20.65
CA THR A 415 -0.27 5.26 -21.84
C THR A 415 -1.63 5.74 -22.35
N LYS A 416 -1.90 7.05 -22.25
CA LYS A 416 -3.15 7.72 -22.65
C LYS A 416 -4.40 7.16 -21.95
N LYS A 417 -4.24 6.53 -20.78
CA LYS A 417 -5.35 6.02 -19.96
C LYS A 417 -5.51 6.87 -18.71
N PHE A 418 -6.76 7.08 -18.33
CA PHE A 418 -7.15 7.84 -17.14
C PHE A 418 -7.99 6.91 -16.28
N PHE A 419 -7.73 6.92 -14.98
CA PHE A 419 -8.47 6.12 -14.01
C PHE A 419 -9.27 7.05 -13.10
N MET A 420 -10.30 6.52 -12.44
CA MET A 420 -11.14 7.27 -11.52
C MET A 420 -10.66 7.15 -10.07
N GLY A 421 -9.84 6.14 -9.78
CA GLY A 421 -9.18 5.99 -8.50
C GLY A 421 -7.98 5.05 -8.58
N CYS A 422 -7.06 5.18 -7.63
CA CYS A 422 -6.01 4.21 -7.41
C CYS A 422 -5.76 4.00 -5.91
N SER A 423 -5.26 2.82 -5.55
CA SER A 423 -4.81 2.55 -4.18
C SER A 423 -3.74 1.48 -4.18
N THR A 424 -2.72 1.65 -3.33
CA THR A 424 -1.78 0.58 -3.00
C THR A 424 -2.41 -0.37 -1.99
N VAL A 425 -2.30 -1.68 -2.25
CA VAL A 425 -2.84 -2.76 -1.42
C VAL A 425 -1.83 -3.90 -1.43
N ASN A 426 -1.27 -4.27 -0.28
CA ASN A 426 -0.30 -5.37 -0.14
C ASN A 426 0.86 -5.30 -1.15
N GLY A 427 1.49 -4.14 -1.27
CA GLY A 427 2.64 -3.93 -2.17
C GLY A 427 2.29 -3.77 -3.65
N ARG A 428 1.00 -3.81 -4.03
CA ARG A 428 0.55 -3.69 -5.42
C ARG A 428 -0.33 -2.49 -5.65
N ILE A 429 -0.31 -1.91 -6.84
CA ILE A 429 -1.13 -0.74 -7.21
C ILE A 429 -2.36 -1.20 -7.97
N TYR A 430 -3.54 -0.91 -7.44
CA TYR A 430 -4.82 -1.15 -8.09
C TYR A 430 -5.32 0.14 -8.73
N LEU A 431 -5.61 0.09 -10.03
CA LEU A 431 -6.20 1.18 -10.81
C LEU A 431 -7.64 0.85 -11.13
N LEU A 432 -8.55 1.78 -10.84
CA LEU A 432 -9.98 1.51 -10.81
C LEU A 432 -10.74 2.45 -11.73
N GLY A 433 -11.61 1.87 -12.56
CA GLY A 433 -12.53 2.61 -13.42
C GLY A 433 -11.79 3.41 -14.49
N GLN A 434 -11.68 2.88 -15.70
CA GLN A 434 -11.00 3.61 -16.78
C GLN A 434 -11.93 4.65 -17.40
N ARG A 435 -11.54 5.92 -17.40
CA ARG A 435 -12.23 7.01 -18.10
C ARG A 435 -11.85 7.01 -19.58
N LYS A 436 -12.86 6.90 -20.46
CA LYS A 436 -12.73 6.99 -21.92
C LYS A 436 -13.75 7.99 -22.45
N GLY A 437 -13.29 9.21 -22.74
CA GLY A 437 -14.18 10.33 -23.08
C GLY A 437 -15.15 10.62 -21.94
N ASN A 438 -16.45 10.67 -22.24
CA ASN A 438 -17.52 10.87 -21.26
C ASN A 438 -18.03 9.58 -20.60
N SER A 439 -17.39 8.43 -20.88
CA SER A 439 -17.79 7.13 -20.33
C SER A 439 -16.74 6.58 -19.36
N ALA A 440 -17.19 5.90 -18.32
CA ALA A 440 -16.34 5.16 -17.40
C ALA A 440 -16.52 3.66 -17.62
N LEU A 441 -15.42 2.96 -17.88
CA LEU A 441 -15.38 1.51 -18.05
C LEU A 441 -15.09 0.86 -16.70
N PRO A 442 -15.84 -0.18 -16.29
CA PRO A 442 -15.68 -0.86 -15.00
C PRO A 442 -14.49 -1.84 -15.00
N VAL A 443 -13.30 -1.32 -15.32
CA VAL A 443 -12.05 -2.08 -15.42
C VAL A 443 -11.25 -1.91 -14.13
N VAL A 444 -10.64 -3.00 -13.69
CA VAL A 444 -9.65 -3.02 -12.61
C VAL A 444 -8.33 -3.48 -13.21
N VAL A 445 -7.28 -2.68 -13.06
CA VAL A 445 -5.93 -3.00 -13.51
C VAL A 445 -5.04 -3.15 -12.28
N LEU A 446 -4.29 -4.25 -12.22
CA LEU A 446 -3.26 -4.50 -11.23
C LEU A 446 -1.91 -4.18 -11.85
N PHE A 447 -1.16 -3.29 -11.21
CA PHE A 447 0.24 -3.03 -11.51
C PHE A 447 1.09 -3.45 -10.32
N ASP A 448 2.10 -4.26 -10.59
CA ASP A 448 3.03 -4.80 -9.61
C ASP A 448 4.46 -4.63 -10.13
N PRO A 449 5.23 -3.68 -9.58
CA PRO A 449 6.58 -3.39 -10.06
C PRO A 449 7.61 -4.44 -9.63
N TYR A 450 7.31 -5.33 -8.67
CA TYR A 450 8.30 -6.30 -8.16
C TYR A 450 8.34 -7.62 -8.93
N VAL A 451 7.42 -7.79 -9.88
CA VAL A 451 7.30 -8.96 -10.77
C VAL A 451 7.05 -8.54 -12.22
N ASP A 452 7.26 -7.25 -12.54
CA ASP A 452 7.06 -6.65 -13.87
C ASP A 452 5.70 -7.00 -14.50
N MET A 453 4.63 -6.87 -13.71
CA MET A 453 3.29 -7.30 -14.11
C MET A 453 2.33 -6.11 -14.16
N CYS A 454 1.73 -5.89 -15.34
CA CYS A 454 0.52 -5.09 -15.48
C CYS A 454 -0.61 -5.90 -16.13
N GLN A 455 -1.68 -6.20 -15.38
CA GLN A 455 -2.77 -7.04 -15.89
C GLN A 455 -4.16 -6.50 -15.54
N VAL A 456 -5.12 -6.76 -16.43
CA VAL A 456 -6.54 -6.51 -16.16
C VAL A 456 -7.10 -7.67 -15.33
N ILE A 457 -7.65 -7.36 -14.16
CA ILE A 457 -8.30 -8.37 -13.31
C ILE A 457 -9.64 -8.77 -13.93
N GLU A 458 -9.94 -10.07 -13.97
CA GLU A 458 -11.21 -10.60 -14.51
C GLU A 458 -12.44 -10.06 -13.77
N SER A 459 -12.29 -9.88 -12.45
CA SER A 459 -13.31 -9.34 -11.55
C SER A 459 -13.54 -7.85 -11.83
N LYS A 460 -14.57 -7.57 -12.63
CA LYS A 460 -14.94 -6.20 -13.02
C LYS A 460 -15.38 -5.38 -11.82
N LEU A 461 -15.21 -4.06 -11.95
CA LEU A 461 -15.67 -3.12 -10.95
C LEU A 461 -17.21 -3.21 -10.82
N PRO A 462 -17.77 -3.39 -9.61
CA PRO A 462 -19.20 -3.69 -9.44
C PRO A 462 -20.09 -2.46 -9.67
N CYS A 463 -19.55 -1.25 -9.51
CA CYS A 463 -20.27 0.01 -9.72
C CYS A 463 -19.39 1.06 -10.43
N PRO A 464 -19.97 2.10 -11.04
CA PRO A 464 -19.20 3.25 -11.52
C PRO A 464 -18.51 3.98 -10.36
N LEU A 465 -17.22 4.30 -10.52
CA LEU A 465 -16.43 4.99 -9.50
C LEU A 465 -16.45 6.51 -9.72
N PRO A 466 -16.81 7.33 -8.71
CA PRO A 466 -16.48 8.75 -8.71
C PRO A 466 -14.98 8.98 -8.45
N ILE A 467 -14.50 10.19 -8.70
CA ILE A 467 -13.12 10.57 -8.36
C ILE A 467 -12.98 10.52 -6.84
N HIS A 468 -11.84 10.01 -6.33
CA HIS A 468 -11.57 9.79 -4.90
C HIS A 468 -12.59 8.84 -4.22
N GLY A 469 -13.16 7.89 -4.98
CA GLY A 469 -14.12 6.90 -4.48
C GLY A 469 -13.51 5.60 -3.95
N CYS A 470 -12.19 5.53 -3.76
CA CYS A 470 -11.52 4.30 -3.31
C CYS A 470 -10.46 4.56 -2.24
N VAL A 471 -10.26 3.58 -1.35
CA VAL A 471 -9.24 3.65 -0.30
C VAL A 471 -8.85 2.26 0.19
N SER A 472 -7.60 2.09 0.63
CA SER A 472 -7.17 0.87 1.30
C SER A 472 -7.38 0.94 2.81
N VAL A 473 -7.71 -0.21 3.41
CA VAL A 473 -7.89 -0.38 4.86
C VAL A 473 -7.17 -1.65 5.29
N ARG A 474 -6.32 -1.52 6.31
CA ARG A 474 -5.64 -2.65 6.92
C ARG A 474 -6.58 -3.44 7.81
N ARG A 475 -6.61 -4.76 7.64
CA ARG A 475 -7.41 -5.73 8.39
C ARG A 475 -6.54 -6.91 8.82
N SER A 476 -6.98 -7.64 9.83
CA SER A 476 -6.35 -8.93 10.22
C SER A 476 -7.28 -10.08 9.87
N ASP A 477 -6.71 -11.26 9.58
CA ASP A 477 -7.51 -12.49 9.43
C ASP A 477 -8.33 -12.73 10.69
N THR A 478 -9.60 -13.12 10.51
CA THR A 478 -10.58 -13.38 11.57
C THR A 478 -11.00 -14.83 11.60
#